data_AF-A0AAE1B0G4-F1
#
_entry.id   AF-A0AAE1B0G4-F1
#
_cell.length_a   1.000
_cell.length_b   1.000
_cell.length_c   1.000
_cell.angle_alpha   90.00
_cell.angle_beta   90.00
_cell.angle_gamma   90.00
#
_symmetry.space_group_name_H-M   'P 1'
#
loop_
_entity.id
_entity.type
_entity.pdbx_description
1 polymer ?
#
loop_
_entity_poly.entity_id
_entity_poly.type
_entity_poly.pdbx_seq_one_letter_code
_entity_poly.pdbx_strand_id
1 'polypeptide(L)'
;MDRRLFVISALYLLVSCQGLELSLNRQSSALPGDRKFCGVLTCEETNIIPQNDTTDQDQDKSVGLFKTIASMSMFKTVSADSKTNTKNKQDVLFGSVSSQTPILTRVTNGRKVSGLLEAGRATMRVELVKQEDCEAEYTCQVRGLDTQGKEIVSSTHLVQHSSSTRDQVDSKRIISANSNSLQLLGSLQQLVTQSINSLELSLEDKIGQLQNRMEDRILELQKEVADRSGAFENRVEDKIGDFHNDFRSVSDSLERRLEDRLDSFENRMEDKIDNNSNLNKLIQLDSKVSAELAQFRIEAKTDMENSLDAMRQKLQGEQRQALRDVSENFEMDLNKTYDLLHSMDSDFDLLKAYGQRNLDTVENQTETIREMLTSADLTSRCRLSDTTDLHKPQTCYSGMRDTMNETYPRYAIMKDDTLHKEILCDTKTLGGGWIVIQRRASADENFFRSWEDYKNGFGDPSGNFWLGNDAIHNLTYKYPHELRIDMKVNDQDVFAEYTTFRIEAESDNYRLRLGSYYGTVGESTGYGLSYSDNSPFSTFDEDNDESSLNCAEKYHGAWWYKSCHDSNLNGLWGVREQRGVSWSPGSGDVYPTFTEMKVRRI
;
A
#
# COMPACT_ATOMS: atom_id res chain seq x y z
N MET A 1 -35.60 84.81 28.87
CA MET A 1 -34.49 85.16 29.78
C MET A 1 -34.10 83.86 30.46
N ASP A 2 -33.20 83.04 29.93
CA ASP A 2 -31.83 83.22 29.37
C ASP A 2 -30.77 82.82 30.41
N ARG A 3 -29.70 82.15 29.92
CA ARG A 3 -28.50 81.63 30.61
C ARG A 3 -28.75 80.34 31.42
N ARG A 4 -28.26 79.17 30.94
CA ARG A 4 -26.86 78.65 30.95
C ARG A 4 -26.41 78.32 32.38
N LEU A 5 -25.72 77.22 32.70
CA LEU A 5 -25.19 76.04 31.97
C LEU A 5 -25.12 74.89 33.03
N PHE A 6 -25.08 73.58 32.76
CA PHE A 6 -24.79 72.76 31.56
C PHE A 6 -25.75 71.55 31.51
N VAL A 7 -25.83 70.86 30.36
CA VAL A 7 -26.18 69.44 30.28
C VAL A 7 -25.18 68.76 29.37
N ILE A 8 -24.38 67.82 29.89
CA ILE A 8 -23.52 66.97 29.05
C ILE A 8 -24.39 65.83 28.53
N SER A 9 -24.79 65.94 27.25
CA SER A 9 -25.45 64.83 26.54
C SER A 9 -24.40 63.78 26.21
N ALA A 10 -24.14 62.87 27.15
CA ALA A 10 -23.37 61.66 26.89
C ALA A 10 -24.23 60.73 26.01
N LEU A 11 -24.10 60.89 24.69
CA LEU A 11 -24.75 60.04 23.69
C LEU A 11 -24.13 58.64 23.73
N TYR A 12 -24.55 57.82 24.69
CA TYR A 12 -24.14 56.42 24.79
C TYR A 12 -24.75 55.62 23.65
N LEU A 13 -24.05 55.65 22.50
CA LEU A 13 -24.07 54.57 21.54
C LEU A 13 -23.79 53.27 22.30
N LEU A 14 -24.75 52.34 22.27
CA LEU A 14 -24.52 50.96 22.68
C LEU A 14 -23.68 50.25 21.62
N VAL A 15 -22.41 50.67 21.52
CA VAL A 15 -21.35 49.81 21.00
C VAL A 15 -21.13 48.74 22.06
N SER A 16 -21.80 47.59 21.88
CA SER A 16 -21.49 46.39 22.62
C SER A 16 -20.09 45.92 22.21
N CYS A 17 -19.06 46.38 22.94
CA CYS A 17 -17.70 45.87 22.79
C CYS A 17 -17.69 44.38 23.13
N GLN A 18 -17.64 43.54 22.09
CA GLN A 18 -17.56 42.10 22.22
C GLN A 18 -16.25 41.71 22.91
N GLY A 19 -16.32 40.98 24.01
CA GLY A 19 -15.15 40.42 24.70
C GLY A 19 -15.31 40.21 26.20
N LEU A 20 -14.16 40.09 26.87
CA LEU A 20 -14.03 39.72 28.28
C LEU A 20 -14.24 40.93 29.21
N GLU A 21 -15.38 41.00 29.89
CA GLU A 21 -15.65 42.02 30.91
C GLU A 21 -15.24 41.55 32.31
N LEU A 22 -14.72 42.46 33.14
CA LEU A 22 -14.47 42.26 34.58
C LEU A 22 -14.96 43.48 35.37
N SER A 23 -15.96 43.30 36.24
CA SER A 23 -16.60 44.39 36.98
C SER A 23 -16.80 44.06 38.46
N LEU A 24 -16.70 45.08 39.33
CA LEU A 24 -16.92 44.96 40.79
C LEU A 24 -18.11 45.81 41.22
N ASN A 25 -19.23 45.16 41.53
CA ASN A 25 -20.41 45.84 42.04
C ASN A 25 -20.38 45.92 43.57
N ARG A 26 -20.25 47.15 44.11
CA ARG A 26 -20.26 47.46 45.55
C ARG A 26 -21.70 47.75 46.01
N GLN A 27 -22.46 46.70 46.35
CA GLN A 27 -23.88 46.81 46.66
C GLN A 27 -24.15 47.14 48.14
N SER A 28 -24.67 48.35 48.41
CA SER A 28 -24.92 48.89 49.76
C SER A 28 -26.37 48.70 50.26
N SER A 29 -26.93 47.49 50.10
CA SER A 29 -28.31 47.18 50.51
C SER A 29 -28.41 45.76 51.10
N ALA A 30 -28.79 45.64 52.37
CA ALA A 30 -29.00 44.36 53.03
C ALA A 30 -30.45 44.23 53.55
N LEU A 31 -31.12 43.14 53.21
CA LEU A 31 -32.35 42.72 53.87
C LEU A 31 -32.01 41.92 55.14
N PRO A 32 -32.95 41.80 56.12
CA PRO A 32 -32.69 41.07 57.36
C PRO A 32 -32.52 39.56 57.13
N GLY A 33 -31.28 39.09 57.05
CA GLY A 33 -30.94 37.67 56.89
C GLY A 33 -29.68 37.44 56.03
N ASP A 34 -29.36 38.37 55.12
CA ASP A 34 -28.26 38.17 54.18
C ASP A 34 -26.85 38.38 54.78
N ARG A 35 -25.91 37.58 54.28
CA ARG A 35 -24.49 37.61 54.67
C ARG A 35 -23.84 38.86 54.07
N LYS A 36 -23.50 39.86 54.89
CA LYS A 36 -22.87 41.11 54.45
C LYS A 36 -21.61 40.85 53.60
N PHE A 37 -21.62 41.33 52.36
CA PHE A 37 -20.46 41.40 51.47
C PHE A 37 -20.13 42.87 51.13
N CYS A 38 -18.86 43.20 50.91
CA CYS A 38 -18.44 44.54 50.49
C CYS A 38 -18.62 44.76 48.97
N GLY A 39 -18.74 43.67 48.21
CA GLY A 39 -19.01 43.71 46.78
C GLY A 39 -19.01 42.33 46.13
N VAL A 40 -19.45 42.30 44.88
CA VAL A 40 -19.46 41.10 44.02
C VAL A 40 -18.62 41.41 42.79
N LEU A 41 -17.55 40.63 42.61
CA LEU A 41 -16.69 40.68 41.43
C LEU A 41 -17.22 39.69 40.39
N THR A 42 -17.44 40.11 39.17
CA THR A 42 -17.97 39.28 38.08
C THR A 42 -17.07 39.38 36.86
N CYS A 43 -16.78 38.25 36.22
CA CYS A 43 -16.13 38.16 34.92
C CYS A 43 -17.04 37.36 33.97
N GLU A 44 -17.29 37.86 32.78
CA GLU A 44 -18.11 37.21 31.76
C GLU A 44 -17.54 37.46 30.36
N GLU A 45 -17.54 36.42 29.52
CA GLU A 45 -17.17 36.52 28.11
C GLU A 45 -18.42 36.80 27.26
N THR A 46 -18.52 38.01 26.71
CA THR A 46 -19.77 38.55 26.12
C THR A 46 -19.96 38.21 24.63
N ASN A 47 -19.72 36.94 24.27
CA ASN A 47 -19.90 36.46 22.89
C ASN A 47 -21.25 35.73 22.70
N ILE A 48 -22.02 36.18 21.69
CA ILE A 48 -23.29 35.57 21.26
C ILE A 48 -23.19 35.31 19.75
N ILE A 49 -23.05 34.04 19.37
CA ILE A 49 -23.15 33.60 17.97
C ILE A 49 -24.51 32.93 17.79
N PRO A 50 -25.44 33.49 16.99
CA PRO A 50 -26.66 32.79 16.60
C PRO A 50 -26.32 31.61 15.69
N GLN A 51 -26.90 30.44 15.95
CA GLN A 51 -26.85 29.33 15.00
C GLN A 51 -27.92 29.52 13.93
N ASN A 52 -27.52 29.75 12.67
CA ASN A 52 -28.02 29.01 11.49
C ASN A 52 -27.32 29.41 10.17
N ASP A 53 -27.14 28.39 9.32
CA ASP A 53 -27.02 28.35 7.86
C ASP A 53 -26.13 29.29 7.00
N THR A 54 -25.21 28.61 6.29
CA THR A 54 -24.78 28.79 4.88
C THR A 54 -24.35 30.15 4.31
N THR A 55 -23.12 30.15 3.75
CA THR A 55 -22.59 31.06 2.70
C THR A 55 -22.47 32.56 3.05
N ASP A 56 -21.48 33.31 2.56
CA ASP A 56 -20.46 33.05 1.53
C ASP A 56 -19.08 33.63 1.95
N GLN A 57 -18.13 33.73 1.02
CA GLN A 57 -16.79 34.31 1.23
C GLN A 57 -16.82 35.81 1.58
N ASP A 58 -16.02 36.23 2.56
CA ASP A 58 -15.16 37.41 2.42
C ASP A 58 -13.97 37.40 3.39
N GLN A 59 -12.90 38.16 3.10
CA GLN A 59 -11.70 38.29 3.94
C GLN A 59 -11.38 39.75 4.29
N ASP A 60 -11.76 40.21 5.49
CA ASP A 60 -10.89 41.09 6.29
C ASP A 60 -11.23 41.15 7.80
N LYS A 61 -10.21 41.40 8.63
CA LYS A 61 -10.24 41.89 10.03
C LYS A 61 -11.52 41.64 10.87
N SER A 62 -11.65 40.45 11.45
CA SER A 62 -12.40 40.25 12.72
C SER A 62 -11.44 40.08 13.90
N VAL A 63 -11.62 40.85 14.97
CA VAL A 63 -10.70 40.84 16.13
C VAL A 63 -11.13 39.78 17.16
N GLY A 64 -10.26 38.78 17.40
CA GLY A 64 -10.20 38.07 18.69
C GLY A 64 -11.38 37.19 19.11
N LEU A 65 -12.27 36.76 18.20
CA LEU A 65 -13.38 35.87 18.55
C LEU A 65 -12.92 34.43 18.86
N PHE A 66 -13.33 33.92 20.03
CA PHE A 66 -13.20 32.52 20.39
C PHE A 66 -14.24 31.67 19.64
N LYS A 67 -13.79 30.64 18.94
CA LYS A 67 -14.64 29.57 18.38
C LYS A 67 -15.06 28.56 19.46
N THR A 68 -14.18 28.29 20.41
CA THR A 68 -14.46 27.46 21.60
C THR A 68 -13.65 27.95 22.79
N ILE A 69 -14.29 28.25 23.92
CA ILE A 69 -13.61 28.51 25.20
C ILE A 69 -13.16 27.18 25.81
N ALA A 70 -11.88 27.10 26.18
CA ALA A 70 -11.28 25.95 26.87
C ALA A 70 -11.26 26.14 28.39
N SER A 71 -11.02 27.37 28.87
CA SER A 71 -11.08 27.72 30.30
C SER A 71 -11.22 29.22 30.56
N MET A 72 -11.71 29.55 31.77
CA MET A 72 -11.69 30.90 32.36
C MET A 72 -11.07 30.83 33.76
N SER A 73 -10.30 31.84 34.16
CA SER A 73 -9.58 31.92 35.43
C SER A 73 -9.58 33.34 36.00
N MET A 74 -9.71 33.47 37.33
CA MET A 74 -9.63 34.76 38.03
C MET A 74 -8.53 34.77 39.09
N PHE A 75 -7.82 35.90 39.20
CA PHE A 75 -6.66 36.07 40.08
C PHE A 75 -6.79 37.34 40.93
N LYS A 76 -6.29 37.31 42.18
CA LYS A 76 -5.99 38.51 42.98
C LYS A 76 -4.54 38.89 42.73
N THR A 77 -4.26 40.14 42.38
CA THR A 77 -2.88 40.61 42.36
C THR A 77 -2.49 41.03 43.77
N VAL A 78 -1.40 40.45 44.29
CA VAL A 78 -0.87 40.70 45.63
C VAL A 78 0.52 41.32 45.50
N SER A 79 0.76 42.43 46.20
CA SER A 79 2.09 43.02 46.33
C SER A 79 2.88 42.28 47.41
N ALA A 80 4.08 41.82 47.08
CA ALA A 80 4.99 41.20 48.05
C ALA A 80 5.48 42.22 49.10
N ASP A 81 5.73 41.74 50.32
CA ASP A 81 6.01 42.58 51.49
C ASP A 81 7.38 43.28 51.42
N SER A 82 7.50 44.45 52.07
CA SER A 82 8.52 45.45 51.72
C SER A 82 9.93 45.18 52.28
N LYS A 83 10.62 44.16 51.77
CA LYS A 83 12.02 43.83 52.16
C LYS A 83 13.02 43.61 51.01
N THR A 84 12.59 43.56 49.76
CA THR A 84 13.47 43.53 48.58
C THR A 84 13.06 44.61 47.58
N ASN A 85 14.03 45.35 47.03
CA ASN A 85 13.78 46.57 46.25
C ASN A 85 13.41 46.27 44.76
N THR A 86 12.49 45.33 44.56
CA THR A 86 12.04 44.80 43.26
C THR A 86 10.52 44.60 43.31
N LYS A 87 9.78 45.37 42.49
CA LYS A 87 8.30 45.35 42.47
C LYS A 87 7.73 44.12 41.73
N ASN A 88 7.93 42.93 42.27
CA ASN A 88 7.21 41.74 41.80
C ASN A 88 5.79 41.74 42.40
N LYS A 89 4.79 42.06 41.56
CA LYS A 89 3.39 41.72 41.80
C LYS A 89 3.21 40.21 41.56
N GLN A 90 2.45 39.53 42.41
CA GLN A 90 2.18 38.10 42.29
C GLN A 90 0.67 37.82 42.24
N ASP A 91 0.23 37.13 41.20
CA ASP A 91 -1.17 36.79 40.97
C ASP A 91 -1.54 35.46 41.65
N VAL A 92 -2.61 35.48 42.46
CA VAL A 92 -3.11 34.35 43.24
C VAL A 92 -4.47 33.91 42.71
N LEU A 93 -4.54 32.68 42.18
CA LEU A 93 -5.75 32.11 41.59
C LEU A 93 -6.89 31.95 42.62
N PHE A 94 -8.07 32.51 42.34
CA PHE A 94 -9.31 32.25 43.09
C PHE A 94 -9.97 30.93 42.71
N GLY A 95 -9.94 30.63 41.42
CA GLY A 95 -10.60 29.48 40.82
C GLY A 95 -10.52 29.55 39.29
N SER A 96 -10.89 28.45 38.66
CA SER A 96 -11.01 28.31 37.21
C SER A 96 -12.18 27.39 36.88
N VAL A 97 -12.78 27.59 35.71
CA VAL A 97 -13.65 26.61 35.04
C VAL A 97 -13.01 26.19 33.72
N SER A 98 -13.18 24.94 33.32
CA SER A 98 -12.63 24.37 32.09
C SER A 98 -13.57 23.32 31.51
N SER A 99 -13.27 22.80 30.32
CA SER A 99 -14.02 21.68 29.73
C SER A 99 -14.01 20.40 30.58
N GLN A 100 -13.00 20.20 31.45
CA GLN A 100 -12.97 19.08 32.41
C GLN A 100 -13.70 19.41 33.73
N THR A 101 -13.75 20.68 34.11
CA THR A 101 -14.46 21.16 35.32
C THR A 101 -15.37 22.34 34.97
N PRO A 102 -16.53 22.11 34.31
CA PRO A 102 -17.35 23.17 33.74
C PRO A 102 -18.15 23.95 34.79
N ILE A 103 -18.35 23.39 35.98
CA ILE A 103 -19.04 24.05 37.10
C ILE A 103 -18.07 24.14 38.28
N LEU A 104 -17.88 25.35 38.80
CA LEU A 104 -17.17 25.61 40.04
C LEU A 104 -18.14 26.20 41.06
N THR A 105 -18.14 25.66 42.29
CA THR A 105 -18.72 26.32 43.46
C THR A 105 -17.86 25.98 44.68
N ARG A 106 -17.26 27.00 45.29
CA ARG A 106 -16.32 26.86 46.42
C ARG A 106 -16.49 28.00 47.40
N VAL A 107 -16.50 27.69 48.70
CA VAL A 107 -16.49 28.69 49.78
C VAL A 107 -15.21 28.53 50.59
N THR A 108 -14.38 29.58 50.65
CA THR A 108 -13.11 29.59 51.41
C THR A 108 -12.82 30.98 51.97
N ASN A 109 -12.32 31.05 53.21
CA ASN A 109 -11.86 32.27 53.88
C ASN A 109 -12.84 33.47 53.79
N GLY A 110 -14.15 33.21 53.89
CA GLY A 110 -15.20 34.22 53.82
C GLY A 110 -15.58 34.65 52.39
N ARG A 111 -15.05 34.02 51.34
CA ARG A 111 -15.39 34.29 49.94
C ARG A 111 -16.17 33.11 49.35
N LYS A 112 -17.14 33.39 48.49
CA LYS A 112 -17.83 32.36 47.67
C LYS A 112 -17.46 32.58 46.21
N VAL A 113 -16.75 31.62 45.63
CA VAL A 113 -16.40 31.58 44.21
C VAL A 113 -17.39 30.64 43.52
N SER A 114 -18.03 31.14 42.47
CA SER A 114 -18.92 30.40 41.58
C SER A 114 -18.49 30.63 40.13
N GLY A 115 -18.59 29.63 39.28
CA GLY A 115 -18.29 29.75 37.86
C GLY A 115 -18.97 28.67 37.03
N LEU A 116 -19.25 29.00 35.76
CA LEU A 116 -19.94 28.14 34.81
C LEU A 116 -19.34 28.33 33.41
N LEU A 117 -19.02 27.22 32.75
CA LEU A 117 -18.67 27.12 31.33
C LEU A 117 -19.75 26.28 30.64
N GLU A 118 -20.57 26.90 29.80
CA GLU A 118 -21.70 26.26 29.13
C GLU A 118 -21.91 26.85 27.73
N ALA A 119 -22.16 26.00 26.73
CA ALA A 119 -22.51 26.39 25.36
C ALA A 119 -21.59 27.44 24.70
N GLY A 120 -20.31 27.46 25.05
CA GLY A 120 -19.32 28.42 24.53
C GLY A 120 -19.26 29.76 25.28
N ARG A 121 -20.07 29.97 26.32
CA ARG A 121 -19.97 31.10 27.26
C ARG A 121 -19.23 30.65 28.53
N ALA A 122 -18.38 31.52 29.07
CA ALA A 122 -17.77 31.34 30.38
C ALA A 122 -18.15 32.51 31.30
N THR A 123 -18.42 32.18 32.56
CA THR A 123 -18.72 33.15 33.63
C THR A 123 -18.02 32.76 34.92
N MET A 124 -17.57 33.75 35.68
CA MET A 124 -17.10 33.59 37.05
C MET A 124 -17.59 34.75 37.92
N ARG A 125 -18.02 34.45 39.15
CA ARG A 125 -18.60 35.39 40.09
C ARG A 125 -18.08 35.10 41.50
N VAL A 126 -17.54 36.12 42.16
CA VAL A 126 -16.92 36.03 43.50
C VAL A 126 -17.60 37.02 44.45
N GLU A 127 -18.23 36.50 45.50
CA GLU A 127 -18.80 37.30 46.60
C GLU A 127 -17.69 37.58 47.64
N LEU A 128 -17.39 38.86 47.87
CA LEU A 128 -16.26 39.32 48.70
C LEU A 128 -16.76 39.88 50.04
N VAL A 129 -16.41 39.25 51.16
CA VAL A 129 -16.86 39.69 52.50
C VAL A 129 -15.93 40.70 53.18
N LYS A 130 -14.62 40.66 52.88
CA LYS A 130 -13.64 41.56 53.53
C LYS A 130 -13.38 42.83 52.72
N GLN A 131 -13.34 43.98 53.39
CA GLN A 131 -13.02 45.26 52.76
C GLN A 131 -11.65 45.27 52.04
N GLU A 132 -10.64 44.57 52.58
CA GLU A 132 -9.29 44.38 51.97
C GLU A 132 -9.29 43.64 50.62
N ASP A 133 -10.42 43.00 50.27
CA ASP A 133 -10.62 42.38 48.97
C ASP A 133 -11.33 43.33 48.01
N CYS A 134 -12.29 44.13 48.48
CA CYS A 134 -13.01 45.12 47.65
C CYS A 134 -12.19 46.38 47.29
N GLU A 135 -10.96 46.51 47.78
CA GLU A 135 -10.01 47.58 47.44
C GLU A 135 -8.73 47.06 46.74
N ALA A 136 -8.72 45.78 46.34
CA ALA A 136 -7.55 45.15 45.72
C ALA A 136 -7.59 45.16 44.18
N GLU A 137 -6.44 44.80 43.59
CA GLU A 137 -6.29 44.57 42.15
C GLU A 137 -6.68 43.14 41.75
N TYR A 138 -7.27 43.00 40.57
CA TYR A 138 -7.75 41.72 40.03
C TYR A 138 -7.45 41.57 38.55
N THR A 139 -7.22 40.33 38.12
CA THR A 139 -7.06 39.91 36.72
C THR A 139 -8.08 38.81 36.40
N CYS A 140 -8.75 38.90 35.26
CA CYS A 140 -9.47 37.78 34.66
C CYS A 140 -8.79 37.37 33.35
N GLN A 141 -8.71 36.07 33.08
CA GLN A 141 -8.14 35.50 31.86
C GLN A 141 -9.09 34.43 31.30
N VAL A 142 -9.33 34.46 30.00
CA VAL A 142 -10.05 33.40 29.26
C VAL A 142 -9.15 32.84 28.16
N ARG A 143 -9.23 31.53 27.94
CA ARG A 143 -8.43 30.80 26.94
C ARG A 143 -9.34 29.95 26.07
N GLY A 144 -8.95 29.76 24.82
CA GLY A 144 -9.70 28.97 23.87
C GLY A 144 -9.04 28.95 22.50
N LEU A 145 -9.77 28.44 21.51
CA LEU A 145 -9.32 28.39 20.12
C LEU A 145 -10.02 29.47 19.29
N ASP A 146 -9.30 30.07 18.36
CA ASP A 146 -9.86 30.97 17.34
C ASP A 146 -10.56 30.18 16.20
N THR A 147 -11.06 30.88 15.18
CA THR A 147 -11.74 30.25 14.04
C THR A 147 -10.82 29.32 13.23
N GLN A 148 -9.51 29.53 13.28
CA GLN A 148 -8.47 28.74 12.60
C GLN A 148 -7.94 27.57 13.46
N GLY A 149 -8.37 27.45 14.72
CA GLY A 149 -7.98 26.38 15.63
C GLY A 149 -6.70 26.65 16.43
N LYS A 150 -6.20 27.89 16.46
CA LYS A 150 -5.01 28.30 17.22
C LYS A 150 -5.41 28.73 18.64
N GLU A 151 -4.60 28.39 19.65
CA GLU A 151 -4.82 28.89 21.02
C GLU A 151 -4.66 30.41 21.07
N ILE A 152 -5.70 31.07 21.57
CA ILE A 152 -5.74 32.50 21.88
C ILE A 152 -6.07 32.69 23.36
N VAL A 153 -5.59 33.80 23.92
CA VAL A 153 -5.72 34.15 25.33
C VAL A 153 -6.10 35.63 25.42
N SER A 154 -7.17 35.92 26.15
CA SER A 154 -7.63 37.29 26.42
C SER A 154 -7.63 37.54 27.93
N SER A 155 -7.33 38.78 28.35
CA SER A 155 -7.23 39.14 29.76
C SER A 155 -7.59 40.59 30.02
N THR A 156 -8.19 40.85 31.18
CA THR A 156 -8.67 42.17 31.63
C THR A 156 -8.37 42.39 33.12
N HIS A 157 -8.27 43.65 33.56
CA HIS A 157 -7.73 44.03 34.88
C HIS A 157 -8.55 45.14 35.56
N LEU A 158 -8.55 45.17 36.90
CA LEU A 158 -9.27 46.14 37.73
C LEU A 158 -8.41 46.69 38.89
N VAL A 159 -8.51 47.99 39.20
CA VAL A 159 -7.68 48.73 40.20
C VAL A 159 -8.53 49.83 40.90
N GLN A 160 -8.32 50.13 42.20
CA GLN A 160 -9.11 51.11 42.97
C GLN A 160 -8.29 51.97 43.98
N HIS A 161 -8.88 53.07 44.51
CA HIS A 161 -8.30 54.04 45.46
C HIS A 161 -9.34 54.54 46.50
N SER A 162 -8.91 55.04 47.68
CA SER A 162 -9.80 55.44 48.81
C SER A 162 -9.33 56.66 49.65
N SER A 163 -10.22 57.27 50.48
CA SER A 163 -9.98 58.47 51.32
C SER A 163 -10.96 58.58 52.53
N SER A 164 -10.71 59.44 53.55
CA SER A 164 -11.50 59.49 54.83
C SER A 164 -11.37 60.78 55.69
N THR A 165 -12.25 61.02 56.71
CA THR A 165 -12.13 62.07 57.79
C THR A 165 -13.10 61.85 59.01
N ARG A 166 -13.15 62.72 60.06
CA ARG A 166 -13.68 62.47 61.45
C ARG A 166 -14.39 63.67 62.20
N ASP A 167 -14.82 63.42 63.48
CA ASP A 167 -14.98 64.30 64.70
C ASP A 167 -16.30 65.14 64.87
N GLN A 168 -16.74 65.73 66.03
CA GLN A 168 -16.12 66.14 67.33
C GLN A 168 -17.06 66.05 68.61
N VAL A 169 -17.03 66.97 69.63
CA VAL A 169 -17.22 66.68 71.10
C VAL A 169 -17.83 67.79 72.07
N ASP A 170 -18.59 67.39 73.13
CA ASP A 170 -18.95 67.99 74.49
C ASP A 170 -19.90 69.22 74.77
N SER A 171 -20.54 69.28 75.99
CA SER A 171 -20.52 70.43 76.99
C SER A 171 -21.70 70.71 78.02
N LYS A 172 -21.34 70.89 79.33
CA LYS A 172 -21.73 71.77 80.52
C LYS A 172 -22.95 72.78 80.49
N ARG A 173 -23.50 73.49 81.54
CA ARG A 173 -23.08 74.24 82.81
C ARG A 173 -24.36 74.85 83.53
N ILE A 174 -24.58 75.54 84.70
CA ILE A 174 -23.97 76.02 86.01
C ILE A 174 -25.05 75.87 87.18
N ILE A 175 -25.37 76.64 88.28
CA ILE A 175 -25.10 77.98 88.95
C ILE A 175 -25.20 77.89 90.54
N SER A 176 -25.62 78.93 91.34
CA SER A 176 -25.55 79.01 92.84
C SER A 176 -26.41 80.11 93.59
N ALA A 177 -26.59 80.05 94.95
CA ALA A 177 -27.08 81.19 95.82
C ALA A 177 -26.97 81.06 97.40
N ASN A 178 -26.46 82.13 98.07
CA ASN A 178 -26.65 82.72 99.44
C ASN A 178 -26.62 81.97 100.83
N SER A 179 -26.08 82.68 101.85
CA SER A 179 -24.97 82.24 102.74
C SER A 179 -25.25 81.65 104.14
N ASN A 180 -26.19 82.14 104.96
CA ASN A 180 -26.37 81.57 106.33
C ASN A 180 -27.26 80.32 106.32
N SER A 181 -28.25 80.29 105.40
CA SER A 181 -28.80 79.05 104.87
C SER A 181 -27.72 78.13 104.30
N LEU A 182 -26.62 78.67 103.74
CA LEU A 182 -25.53 77.90 103.10
C LEU A 182 -24.57 77.22 104.07
N GLN A 183 -24.52 77.58 105.36
CA GLN A 183 -23.83 76.73 106.34
C GLN A 183 -24.66 75.47 106.62
N LEU A 184 -25.96 75.63 106.91
CA LEU A 184 -26.84 74.48 107.17
C LEU A 184 -27.03 73.62 105.91
N LEU A 185 -27.32 74.25 104.76
CA LEU A 185 -27.35 73.60 103.44
C LEU A 185 -25.97 73.09 103.02
N GLY A 186 -24.86 73.70 103.46
CA GLY A 186 -23.51 73.22 103.18
C GLY A 186 -23.21 71.92 103.91
N SER A 187 -23.56 71.84 105.20
CA SER A 187 -23.52 70.58 105.95
C SER A 187 -24.52 69.56 105.42
N LEU A 188 -25.73 69.98 105.01
CA LEU A 188 -26.71 69.10 104.36
C LEU A 188 -26.19 68.57 103.03
N GLN A 189 -25.61 69.43 102.20
CA GLN A 189 -25.03 69.11 100.90
C GLN A 189 -23.80 68.21 101.05
N GLN A 190 -22.96 68.43 102.06
CA GLN A 190 -21.85 67.54 102.37
C GLN A 190 -22.33 66.15 102.83
N LEU A 191 -23.35 66.08 103.69
CA LEU A 191 -23.95 64.81 104.15
C LEU A 191 -24.65 64.08 102.99
N VAL A 192 -25.37 64.81 102.13
CA VAL A 192 -26.01 64.30 100.91
C VAL A 192 -24.96 63.84 99.90
N THR A 193 -23.84 64.56 99.73
CA THR A 193 -22.76 64.16 98.82
C THR A 193 -22.04 62.91 99.36
N GLN A 194 -21.77 62.83 100.66
CA GLN A 194 -21.26 61.60 101.28
C GLN A 194 -22.23 60.41 101.11
N SER A 195 -23.53 60.66 101.22
CA SER A 195 -24.57 59.64 100.97
C SER A 195 -24.64 59.22 99.51
N ILE A 196 -24.54 60.17 98.56
CA ILE A 196 -24.51 59.92 97.11
C ILE A 196 -23.25 59.12 96.75
N ASN A 197 -22.06 59.56 97.15
CA ASN A 197 -20.81 58.85 96.86
C ASN A 197 -20.81 57.43 97.47
N SER A 198 -21.40 57.26 98.67
CA SER A 198 -21.56 55.93 99.29
C SER A 198 -22.59 55.04 98.55
N LEU A 199 -23.62 55.63 97.95
CA LEU A 199 -24.57 54.92 97.09
C LEU A 199 -23.95 54.58 95.73
N GLU A 200 -23.18 55.50 95.15
CA GLU A 200 -22.48 55.38 93.87
C GLU A 200 -21.46 54.24 93.91
N LEU A 201 -20.57 54.22 94.91
CA LEU A 201 -19.63 53.11 95.14
C LEU A 201 -20.35 51.76 95.38
N SER A 202 -21.52 51.77 96.06
CA SER A 202 -22.33 50.56 96.23
C SER A 202 -23.08 50.14 94.95
N LEU A 203 -23.29 51.07 94.01
CA LEU A 203 -23.87 50.79 92.71
C LEU A 203 -22.80 50.22 91.77
N GLU A 204 -21.61 50.81 91.74
CA GLU A 204 -20.45 50.33 90.97
C GLU A 204 -20.04 48.91 91.39
N ASP A 205 -19.95 48.63 92.70
CA ASP A 205 -19.72 47.28 93.24
C ASP A 205 -20.78 46.27 92.73
N LYS A 206 -22.07 46.62 92.80
CA LYS A 206 -23.15 45.77 92.29
C LYS A 206 -23.13 45.61 90.77
N ILE A 207 -22.73 46.63 90.02
CA ILE A 207 -22.57 46.57 88.57
C ILE A 207 -21.42 45.61 88.23
N GLY A 208 -20.27 45.73 88.89
CA GLY A 208 -19.14 44.80 88.72
C GLY A 208 -19.51 43.35 89.10
N GLN A 209 -20.21 43.13 90.21
CA GLN A 209 -20.71 41.81 90.60
C GLN A 209 -21.71 41.22 89.59
N LEU A 210 -22.52 42.06 88.93
CA LEU A 210 -23.42 41.63 87.86
C LEU A 210 -22.67 41.37 86.54
N GLN A 211 -21.67 42.17 86.20
CA GLN A 211 -20.81 41.97 85.02
C GLN A 211 -20.04 40.66 85.13
N ASN A 212 -19.31 40.43 86.24
CA ASN A 212 -18.58 39.19 86.47
C ASN A 212 -19.51 37.96 86.37
N ARG A 213 -20.71 38.02 86.98
CA ARG A 213 -21.70 36.93 86.90
C ARG A 213 -22.23 36.71 85.49
N MET A 214 -22.33 37.76 84.66
CA MET A 214 -22.68 37.61 83.24
C MET A 214 -21.52 37.02 82.43
N GLU A 215 -20.28 37.42 82.69
CA GLU A 215 -19.09 36.84 82.03
C GLU A 215 -18.90 35.36 82.38
N ASP A 216 -19.01 34.99 83.66
CA ASP A 216 -19.03 33.60 84.13
C ASP A 216 -20.09 32.78 83.38
N ARG A 217 -21.32 33.30 83.29
CA ARG A 217 -22.43 32.60 82.63
C ARG A 217 -22.29 32.56 81.10
N ILE A 218 -21.62 33.55 80.49
CA ILE A 218 -21.27 33.53 79.06
C ILE A 218 -20.23 32.45 78.79
N LEU A 219 -19.19 32.33 79.62
CA LEU A 219 -18.17 31.28 79.51
C LEU A 219 -18.77 29.88 79.70
N GLU A 220 -19.66 29.72 80.67
CA GLU A 220 -20.41 28.47 80.92
C GLU A 220 -21.27 28.07 79.70
N LEU A 221 -22.04 29.03 79.14
CA LEU A 221 -22.86 28.78 77.95
C LEU A 221 -22.03 28.54 76.68
N GLN A 222 -20.90 29.23 76.51
CA GLN A 222 -19.96 28.97 75.41
C GLN A 222 -19.41 27.54 75.49
N LYS A 223 -19.09 27.07 76.70
CA LYS A 223 -18.68 25.68 76.91
C LYS A 223 -19.81 24.69 76.62
N GLU A 224 -21.02 24.90 77.13
CA GLU A 224 -22.17 24.02 76.82
C GLU A 224 -22.43 23.93 75.30
N VAL A 225 -22.29 25.04 74.57
CA VAL A 225 -22.46 25.07 73.11
C VAL A 225 -21.31 24.33 72.40
N ALA A 226 -20.06 24.50 72.84
CA ALA A 226 -18.92 23.78 72.28
C ALA A 226 -19.02 22.26 72.52
N ASP A 227 -19.30 21.85 73.75
CA ASP A 227 -19.47 20.44 74.14
C ASP A 227 -20.64 19.80 73.36
N ARG A 228 -21.74 20.53 73.13
CA ARG A 228 -22.86 20.07 72.28
C ARG A 228 -22.54 20.05 70.79
N SER A 229 -21.70 20.96 70.29
CA SER A 229 -21.25 20.98 68.89
C SER A 229 -20.39 19.76 68.59
N GLY A 230 -19.33 19.52 69.38
CA GLY A 230 -18.47 18.35 69.20
C GLY A 230 -19.24 17.03 69.35
N ALA A 231 -20.17 16.95 70.33
CA ALA A 231 -21.05 15.79 70.44
C ALA A 231 -22.01 15.64 69.24
N PHE A 232 -22.35 16.69 68.51
CA PHE A 232 -23.13 16.62 67.27
C PHE A 232 -22.25 16.24 66.08
N GLU A 233 -21.07 16.84 65.93
CA GLU A 233 -20.08 16.54 64.89
C GLU A 233 -19.68 15.05 64.92
N ASN A 234 -19.29 14.52 66.09
CA ASN A 234 -18.98 13.09 66.25
C ASN A 234 -20.13 12.18 65.75
N ARG A 235 -21.38 12.47 66.13
CA ARG A 235 -22.56 11.68 65.70
C ARG A 235 -22.91 11.84 64.21
N VAL A 236 -22.38 12.85 63.54
CA VAL A 236 -22.48 13.02 62.08
C VAL A 236 -21.35 12.26 61.40
N GLU A 237 -20.12 12.31 61.93
CA GLU A 237 -18.99 11.52 61.46
C GLU A 237 -19.25 10.01 61.60
N ASP A 238 -19.75 9.54 62.75
CA ASP A 238 -20.19 8.16 62.98
C ASP A 238 -21.12 7.68 61.86
N LYS A 239 -22.18 8.46 61.58
CA LYS A 239 -23.19 8.14 60.55
C LYS A 239 -22.67 8.22 59.12
N ILE A 240 -21.70 9.08 58.85
CA ILE A 240 -21.01 9.13 57.56
C ILE A 240 -20.14 7.88 57.40
N GLY A 241 -19.49 7.42 58.48
CA GLY A 241 -18.77 6.15 58.54
C GLY A 241 -19.69 4.95 58.27
N ASP A 242 -20.80 4.84 58.99
CA ASP A 242 -21.83 3.80 58.78
C ASP A 242 -22.30 3.77 57.32
N PHE A 243 -22.72 4.92 56.78
CA PHE A 243 -23.19 5.02 55.39
C PHE A 243 -22.10 4.69 54.36
N HIS A 244 -20.84 5.05 54.62
CA HIS A 244 -19.71 4.70 53.75
C HIS A 244 -19.44 3.18 53.77
N ASN A 245 -19.55 2.55 54.94
CA ASN A 245 -19.39 1.10 55.09
C ASN A 245 -20.53 0.33 54.40
N ASP A 246 -21.78 0.77 54.55
CA ASP A 246 -22.94 0.21 53.83
C ASP A 246 -22.79 0.36 52.31
N PHE A 247 -22.45 1.56 51.83
CA PHE A 247 -22.24 1.82 50.40
C PHE A 247 -21.12 0.95 49.83
N ARG A 248 -20.02 0.79 50.57
CA ARG A 248 -18.91 -0.10 50.20
C ARG A 248 -19.36 -1.55 50.15
N SER A 249 -20.09 -2.05 51.14
CA SER A 249 -20.62 -3.42 51.16
C SER A 249 -21.51 -3.71 49.93
N VAL A 250 -22.33 -2.74 49.53
CA VAL A 250 -23.15 -2.82 48.31
C VAL A 250 -22.27 -2.79 47.04
N SER A 251 -21.25 -1.94 46.99
CA SER A 251 -20.29 -1.88 45.87
C SER A 251 -19.54 -3.20 45.70
N ASP A 252 -18.87 -3.67 46.75
CA ASP A 252 -18.12 -4.93 46.77
C ASP A 252 -19.04 -6.13 46.42
N SER A 253 -20.34 -6.07 46.76
CA SER A 253 -21.33 -7.11 46.40
C SER A 253 -21.88 -6.97 44.98
N LEU A 254 -21.77 -5.81 44.34
CA LEU A 254 -22.13 -5.62 42.94
C LEU A 254 -20.98 -6.06 42.03
N GLU A 255 -19.74 -5.72 42.41
CA GLU A 255 -18.50 -6.12 41.73
C GLU A 255 -18.41 -7.64 41.59
N ARG A 256 -18.48 -8.39 42.70
CA ARG A 256 -18.51 -9.87 42.69
C ARG A 256 -19.63 -10.46 41.82
N ARG A 257 -20.81 -9.84 41.78
CA ARG A 257 -21.94 -10.28 40.93
C ARG A 257 -21.76 -9.96 39.45
N LEU A 258 -20.84 -9.06 39.10
CA LEU A 258 -20.42 -8.81 37.72
C LEU A 258 -19.33 -9.79 37.31
N GLU A 259 -18.34 -10.04 38.17
CA GLU A 259 -17.31 -11.08 38.01
C GLU A 259 -17.96 -12.47 37.81
N ASP A 260 -18.78 -12.96 38.76
CA ASP A 260 -19.53 -14.22 38.67
C ASP A 260 -20.28 -14.39 37.32
N ARG A 261 -20.76 -13.29 36.74
CA ARG A 261 -21.54 -13.27 35.50
C ARG A 261 -20.69 -13.14 34.25
N LEU A 262 -19.50 -12.56 34.33
CA LEU A 262 -18.51 -12.53 33.25
C LEU A 262 -17.90 -13.91 33.10
N ASP A 263 -17.40 -14.51 34.19
CA ASP A 263 -16.87 -15.88 34.23
C ASP A 263 -17.91 -16.88 33.68
N SER A 264 -19.16 -16.79 34.17
CA SER A 264 -20.25 -17.65 33.69
C SER A 264 -20.62 -17.41 32.22
N PHE A 265 -20.38 -16.22 31.67
CA PHE A 265 -20.57 -15.95 30.24
C PHE A 265 -19.41 -16.47 29.39
N GLU A 266 -18.17 -16.31 29.85
CA GLU A 266 -16.94 -16.76 29.19
C GLU A 266 -16.90 -18.29 29.06
N ASN A 267 -17.09 -19.02 30.16
CA ASN A 267 -17.21 -20.49 30.14
C ASN A 267 -18.30 -20.96 29.16
N ARG A 268 -19.45 -20.26 29.12
CA ARG A 268 -20.57 -20.58 28.20
C ARG A 268 -20.34 -20.17 26.74
N MET A 269 -19.30 -19.39 26.46
CA MET A 269 -18.82 -19.09 25.11
C MET A 269 -17.78 -20.12 24.67
N GLU A 270 -16.86 -20.49 25.57
CA GLU A 270 -15.88 -21.56 25.36
C GLU A 270 -16.57 -22.92 25.09
N ASP A 271 -17.52 -23.32 25.94
CA ASP A 271 -18.43 -24.47 25.74
C ASP A 271 -19.02 -24.51 24.32
N LYS A 272 -19.42 -23.35 23.78
CA LYS A 272 -20.06 -23.23 22.45
C LYS A 272 -19.08 -23.24 21.29
N ILE A 273 -17.83 -22.84 21.52
CA ILE A 273 -16.76 -22.89 20.54
C ILE A 273 -16.32 -24.34 20.36
N ASP A 274 -16.05 -25.04 21.47
CA ASP A 274 -15.62 -26.44 21.46
C ASP A 274 -16.70 -27.40 20.93
N ASN A 275 -17.95 -27.21 21.37
CA ASN A 275 -19.08 -28.00 20.87
C ASN A 275 -19.61 -27.55 19.50
N ASN A 276 -18.91 -26.64 18.79
CA ASN A 276 -19.29 -26.23 17.45
C ASN A 276 -19.06 -27.36 16.44
N SER A 277 -20.09 -28.19 16.23
CA SER A 277 -20.03 -29.34 15.32
C SER A 277 -19.64 -28.99 13.88
N ASN A 278 -19.78 -27.73 13.45
CA ASN A 278 -19.34 -27.30 12.11
C ASN A 278 -17.83 -27.02 12.06
N LEU A 279 -17.24 -26.48 13.14
CA LEU A 279 -15.79 -26.32 13.25
C LEU A 279 -15.11 -27.70 13.31
N ASN A 280 -15.65 -28.62 14.12
CA ASN A 280 -15.12 -29.98 14.21
C ASN A 280 -15.24 -30.77 12.87
N LYS A 281 -16.32 -30.56 12.10
CA LYS A 281 -16.42 -31.08 10.72
C LYS A 281 -15.39 -30.46 9.78
N LEU A 282 -15.08 -29.16 9.93
CA LEU A 282 -14.10 -28.47 9.09
C LEU A 282 -12.69 -29.04 9.32
N ILE A 283 -12.31 -29.26 10.58
CA ILE A 283 -11.05 -29.89 10.98
C ILE A 283 -10.96 -31.34 10.46
N GLN A 284 -12.06 -32.10 10.56
CA GLN A 284 -12.13 -33.45 9.98
C GLN A 284 -11.99 -33.42 8.45
N LEU A 285 -12.63 -32.46 7.77
CA LEU A 285 -12.53 -32.32 6.31
C LEU A 285 -11.10 -31.94 5.88
N ASP A 286 -10.46 -30.99 6.57
CA ASP A 286 -9.07 -30.59 6.32
C ASP A 286 -8.09 -31.77 6.47
N SER A 287 -8.21 -32.54 7.55
CA SER A 287 -7.38 -33.74 7.76
C SER A 287 -7.63 -34.82 6.70
N LYS A 288 -8.87 -34.98 6.23
CA LYS A 288 -9.23 -35.92 5.16
C LYS A 288 -8.67 -35.47 3.80
N VAL A 289 -8.83 -34.21 3.43
CA VAL A 289 -8.26 -33.64 2.20
C VAL A 289 -6.74 -33.73 2.22
N SER A 290 -6.11 -33.46 3.36
CA SER A 290 -4.66 -33.61 3.53
C SER A 290 -4.18 -35.05 3.33
N ALA A 291 -4.93 -36.05 3.83
CA ALA A 291 -4.62 -37.47 3.63
C ALA A 291 -4.83 -37.91 2.18
N GLU A 292 -5.92 -37.50 1.53
CA GLU A 292 -6.22 -37.81 0.12
C GLU A 292 -5.18 -37.18 -0.83
N LEU A 293 -4.77 -35.94 -0.56
CA LEU A 293 -3.76 -35.24 -1.34
C LEU A 293 -2.34 -35.81 -1.14
N ALA A 294 -2.04 -36.33 0.06
CA ALA A 294 -0.81 -37.09 0.30
C ALA A 294 -0.79 -38.44 -0.45
N GLN A 295 -1.92 -39.17 -0.46
CA GLN A 295 -2.06 -40.43 -1.18
C GLN A 295 -1.94 -40.23 -2.69
N PHE A 296 -2.67 -39.28 -3.27
CA PHE A 296 -2.59 -38.92 -4.69
C PHE A 296 -1.15 -38.57 -5.12
N ARG A 297 -0.39 -37.87 -4.25
CA ARG A 297 1.01 -37.52 -4.51
C ARG A 297 1.94 -38.74 -4.51
N ILE A 298 1.62 -39.80 -3.77
CA ILE A 298 2.36 -41.07 -3.81
C ILE A 298 2.02 -41.82 -5.10
N GLU A 299 0.74 -41.96 -5.43
CA GLU A 299 0.25 -42.67 -6.62
C GLU A 299 0.80 -42.02 -7.91
N ALA A 300 0.64 -40.71 -8.08
CA ALA A 300 1.15 -39.98 -9.23
C ALA A 300 2.69 -40.04 -9.36
N LYS A 301 3.42 -40.15 -8.23
CA LYS A 301 4.87 -40.36 -8.25
C LYS A 301 5.22 -41.77 -8.74
N THR A 302 4.54 -42.80 -8.20
CA THR A 302 4.77 -44.19 -8.58
C THR A 302 4.43 -44.46 -10.05
N ASP A 303 3.33 -43.91 -10.57
CA ASP A 303 2.99 -44.04 -11.99
C ASP A 303 4.01 -43.33 -12.90
N MET A 304 4.52 -42.17 -12.50
CA MET A 304 5.59 -41.47 -13.23
C MET A 304 6.92 -42.25 -13.22
N GLU A 305 7.28 -42.87 -12.08
CA GLU A 305 8.47 -43.74 -11.98
C GLU A 305 8.31 -45.00 -12.85
N ASN A 306 7.14 -45.66 -12.80
CA ASN A 306 6.80 -46.81 -13.66
C ASN A 306 6.89 -46.46 -15.16
N SER A 307 6.31 -45.32 -15.56
CA SER A 307 6.33 -44.84 -16.95
C SER A 307 7.75 -44.48 -17.42
N LEU A 308 8.58 -43.93 -16.53
CA LEU A 308 9.98 -43.60 -16.83
C LEU A 308 10.82 -44.87 -17.04
N ASP A 309 10.63 -45.90 -16.21
CA ASP A 309 11.34 -47.17 -16.37
C ASP A 309 10.86 -47.98 -17.58
N ALA A 310 9.56 -47.93 -17.92
CA ALA A 310 9.06 -48.48 -19.17
C ALA A 310 9.69 -47.78 -20.40
N MET A 311 9.80 -46.45 -20.37
CA MET A 311 10.45 -45.67 -21.44
C MET A 311 11.96 -45.98 -21.54
N ARG A 312 12.67 -46.10 -20.41
CA ARG A 312 14.08 -46.52 -20.36
C ARG A 312 14.28 -47.91 -20.96
N GLN A 313 13.42 -48.88 -20.64
CA GLN A 313 13.50 -50.23 -21.19
C GLN A 313 13.28 -50.24 -22.71
N LYS A 314 12.29 -49.47 -23.21
CA LYS A 314 12.03 -49.32 -24.65
C LYS A 314 13.24 -48.73 -25.37
N LEU A 315 13.79 -47.62 -24.87
CA LEU A 315 14.97 -46.95 -25.44
C LEU A 315 16.21 -47.86 -25.45
N GLN A 316 16.45 -48.62 -24.37
CA GLN A 316 17.53 -49.63 -24.33
C GLN A 316 17.28 -50.84 -25.26
N GLY A 317 16.04 -51.10 -25.65
CA GLY A 317 15.68 -52.09 -26.66
C GLY A 317 16.00 -51.58 -28.06
N GLU A 318 15.50 -50.39 -28.39
CA GLU A 318 15.71 -49.69 -29.67
C GLU A 318 17.20 -49.44 -29.94
N GLN A 319 17.94 -48.93 -28.96
CA GLN A 319 19.40 -48.74 -29.06
C GLN A 319 20.15 -50.06 -29.32
N ARG A 320 19.71 -51.17 -28.71
CA ARG A 320 20.31 -52.49 -28.92
C ARG A 320 19.92 -53.12 -30.25
N GLN A 321 18.79 -52.73 -30.85
CA GLN A 321 18.45 -53.15 -32.21
C GLN A 321 19.25 -52.36 -33.24
N ALA A 322 19.26 -51.03 -33.16
CA ALA A 322 20.03 -50.19 -34.07
C ALA A 322 21.53 -50.55 -34.10
N LEU A 323 22.11 -50.94 -32.96
CA LEU A 323 23.50 -51.41 -32.89
C LEU A 323 23.71 -52.77 -33.59
N ARG A 324 22.72 -53.67 -33.58
CA ARG A 324 22.74 -54.91 -34.40
C ARG A 324 22.61 -54.59 -35.88
N ASP A 325 21.63 -53.77 -36.25
CA ASP A 325 21.37 -53.39 -37.63
C ASP A 325 22.63 -52.76 -38.27
N VAL A 326 23.34 -51.88 -37.55
CA VAL A 326 24.61 -51.30 -38.00
C VAL A 326 25.72 -52.36 -38.14
N SER A 327 25.80 -53.32 -37.21
CA SER A 327 26.79 -54.40 -37.27
C SER A 327 26.56 -55.34 -38.46
N GLU A 328 25.31 -55.74 -38.70
CA GLU A 328 24.92 -56.62 -39.81
C GLU A 328 25.14 -55.95 -41.17
N ASN A 329 24.83 -54.65 -41.29
CA ASN A 329 25.15 -53.87 -42.51
C ASN A 329 26.66 -53.76 -42.74
N PHE A 330 27.46 -53.52 -41.69
CA PHE A 330 28.92 -53.43 -41.81
C PHE A 330 29.57 -54.77 -42.21
N GLU A 331 29.08 -55.89 -41.68
CA GLU A 331 29.52 -57.24 -42.08
C GLU A 331 29.13 -57.57 -43.53
N MET A 332 27.93 -57.17 -43.96
CA MET A 332 27.49 -57.28 -45.35
C MET A 332 28.37 -56.43 -46.30
N ASP A 333 28.71 -55.19 -45.95
CA ASP A 333 29.54 -54.32 -46.81
C ASP A 333 31.02 -54.76 -46.83
N LEU A 334 31.53 -55.33 -45.73
CA LEU A 334 32.83 -56.02 -45.72
C LEU A 334 32.88 -57.17 -46.73
N ASN A 335 31.83 -58.01 -46.77
CA ASN A 335 31.75 -59.12 -47.72
C ASN A 335 31.68 -58.64 -49.17
N LYS A 336 30.85 -57.63 -49.49
CA LYS A 336 30.84 -56.98 -50.82
C LYS A 336 32.23 -56.43 -51.21
N THR A 337 32.95 -55.85 -50.26
CA THR A 337 34.30 -55.32 -50.50
C THR A 337 35.31 -56.43 -50.78
N TYR A 338 35.20 -57.57 -50.08
CA TYR A 338 36.02 -58.76 -50.29
C TYR A 338 35.78 -59.41 -51.66
N ASP A 339 34.52 -59.52 -52.09
CA ASP A 339 34.13 -60.03 -53.41
C ASP A 339 34.65 -59.13 -54.53
N LEU A 340 34.52 -57.80 -54.38
CA LEU A 340 35.02 -56.83 -55.34
C LEU A 340 36.55 -56.92 -55.51
N LEU A 341 37.29 -57.10 -54.41
CA LEU A 341 38.74 -57.31 -54.45
C LEU A 341 39.12 -58.60 -55.20
N HIS A 342 38.36 -59.68 -55.07
CA HIS A 342 38.59 -60.91 -55.84
C HIS A 342 38.28 -60.73 -57.33
N SER A 343 37.24 -59.97 -57.68
CA SER A 343 36.98 -59.59 -59.08
C SER A 343 38.13 -58.77 -59.66
N MET A 344 38.64 -57.78 -58.91
CA MET A 344 39.75 -56.93 -59.34
C MET A 344 41.07 -57.70 -59.55
N ASP A 345 41.35 -58.72 -58.72
CA ASP A 345 42.53 -59.58 -58.89
C ASP A 345 42.42 -60.42 -60.17
N SER A 346 41.24 -61.01 -60.43
CA SER A 346 40.94 -61.71 -61.68
C SER A 346 41.02 -60.80 -62.92
N ASP A 347 40.49 -59.57 -62.83
CA ASP A 347 40.58 -58.57 -63.89
C ASP A 347 42.03 -58.12 -64.13
N PHE A 348 42.86 -58.03 -63.08
CA PHE A 348 44.27 -57.68 -63.20
C PHE A 348 45.08 -58.78 -63.89
N ASP A 349 44.84 -60.06 -63.57
CA ASP A 349 45.49 -61.18 -64.26
C ASP A 349 45.02 -61.30 -65.72
N LEU A 350 43.76 -60.97 -66.02
CA LEU A 350 43.23 -60.91 -67.38
C LEU A 350 43.81 -59.72 -68.17
N LEU A 351 43.95 -58.54 -67.55
CA LEU A 351 44.61 -57.37 -68.12
C LEU A 351 46.10 -57.65 -68.39
N LYS A 352 46.77 -58.37 -67.50
CA LYS A 352 48.17 -58.83 -67.64
C LYS A 352 48.33 -59.83 -68.79
N ALA A 353 47.41 -60.78 -68.94
CA ALA A 353 47.37 -61.69 -70.08
C ALA A 353 47.08 -60.96 -71.41
N TYR A 354 46.21 -59.95 -71.40
CA TYR A 354 45.94 -59.09 -72.56
C TYR A 354 47.14 -58.20 -72.91
N GLY A 355 47.79 -57.63 -71.90
CA GLY A 355 49.03 -56.86 -72.02
C GLY A 355 50.17 -57.68 -72.61
N GLN A 356 50.35 -58.93 -72.17
CA GLN A 356 51.32 -59.85 -72.76
C GLN A 356 50.98 -60.15 -74.23
N ARG A 357 49.73 -60.54 -74.56
CA ARG A 357 49.33 -60.75 -75.97
C ARG A 357 49.54 -59.52 -76.84
N ASN A 358 49.30 -58.32 -76.31
CA ASN A 358 49.56 -57.07 -77.02
C ASN A 358 51.06 -56.81 -77.18
N LEU A 359 51.90 -57.19 -76.21
CA LEU A 359 53.35 -57.13 -76.33
C LEU A 359 53.85 -58.12 -77.38
N ASP A 360 53.39 -59.38 -77.35
CA ASP A 360 53.69 -60.40 -78.36
C ASP A 360 53.24 -59.95 -79.77
N THR A 361 52.06 -59.31 -79.84
CA THR A 361 51.49 -58.76 -81.08
C THR A 361 52.29 -57.54 -81.55
N VAL A 362 52.74 -56.67 -80.66
CA VAL A 362 53.58 -55.51 -80.98
C VAL A 362 54.99 -55.95 -81.35
N GLU A 363 55.54 -57.02 -80.78
CA GLU A 363 56.84 -57.58 -81.18
C GLU A 363 56.75 -58.19 -82.58
N ASN A 364 55.73 -59.02 -82.83
CA ASN A 364 55.44 -59.57 -84.16
C ASN A 364 55.13 -58.46 -85.20
N GLN A 365 54.32 -57.47 -84.83
CA GLN A 365 54.08 -56.29 -85.67
C GLN A 365 55.32 -55.41 -85.82
N THR A 366 56.25 -55.38 -84.85
CA THR A 366 57.50 -54.61 -84.97
C THR A 366 58.45 -55.30 -85.95
N GLU A 367 58.51 -56.63 -85.99
CA GLU A 367 59.21 -57.35 -87.05
C GLU A 367 58.48 -57.23 -88.40
N THR A 368 57.14 -57.32 -88.43
CA THR A 368 56.39 -57.04 -89.67
C THR A 368 56.58 -55.58 -90.13
N ILE A 369 56.74 -54.63 -89.21
CA ILE A 369 57.06 -53.22 -89.48
C ILE A 369 58.55 -53.05 -89.79
N ARG A 370 59.43 -53.97 -89.39
CA ARG A 370 60.83 -54.03 -89.86
C ARG A 370 60.87 -54.43 -91.34
N GLU A 371 60.02 -55.38 -91.73
CA GLU A 371 59.78 -55.79 -93.13
C GLU A 371 58.99 -54.73 -93.94
N MET A 372 58.13 -53.93 -93.29
CA MET A 372 57.40 -52.82 -93.94
C MET A 372 58.15 -51.48 -93.94
N LEU A 373 59.12 -51.24 -93.05
CA LEU A 373 59.99 -50.05 -93.10
C LEU A 373 61.08 -50.18 -94.17
N THR A 374 61.36 -51.40 -94.64
CA THR A 374 61.99 -51.63 -95.95
C THR A 374 61.04 -51.44 -97.14
N SER A 375 59.75 -51.08 -96.92
CA SER A 375 58.75 -50.90 -97.99
C SER A 375 57.66 -49.79 -97.77
N ALA A 376 57.96 -48.75 -96.97
CA ALA A 376 57.43 -47.38 -97.03
C ALA A 376 55.91 -47.05 -96.82
N ASP A 377 55.63 -46.49 -95.63
CA ASP A 377 55.11 -45.10 -95.42
C ASP A 377 53.60 -44.77 -95.28
N LEU A 378 53.37 -43.67 -94.54
CA LEU A 378 52.22 -42.76 -94.40
C LEU A 378 51.08 -43.01 -93.40
N THR A 379 50.46 -41.88 -93.00
CA THR A 379 49.65 -41.67 -91.78
C THR A 379 48.34 -40.93 -92.08
N SER A 380 47.39 -40.90 -91.12
CA SER A 380 46.63 -39.69 -90.76
C SER A 380 45.75 -39.88 -89.51
N ARG A 381 45.16 -38.78 -89.00
CA ARG A 381 44.46 -38.67 -87.69
C ARG A 381 43.04 -38.14 -87.86
N CYS A 382 42.19 -38.31 -86.84
CA CYS A 382 40.90 -37.61 -86.69
C CYS A 382 40.85 -36.72 -85.44
N ARG A 383 39.77 -35.92 -85.30
CA ARG A 383 39.53 -34.97 -84.19
C ARG A 383 38.02 -34.86 -83.90
N LEU A 384 37.65 -34.56 -82.66
CA LEU A 384 36.27 -34.47 -82.14
C LEU A 384 35.86 -33.02 -81.83
N SER A 385 34.58 -32.82 -81.50
CA SER A 385 33.95 -31.52 -81.15
C SER A 385 32.98 -31.66 -79.97
N ASP A 386 32.94 -30.66 -79.09
CA ASP A 386 32.11 -30.58 -77.88
C ASP A 386 30.64 -30.18 -78.09
N THR A 387 29.83 -30.42 -77.06
CA THR A 387 28.53 -29.76 -76.83
C THR A 387 28.34 -29.46 -75.35
N THR A 388 28.01 -28.22 -74.99
CA THR A 388 27.76 -27.79 -73.59
C THR A 388 26.49 -26.93 -73.51
N ASP A 389 25.39 -27.49 -73.02
CA ASP A 389 24.19 -26.72 -72.63
C ASP A 389 23.31 -27.51 -71.64
N LEU A 390 23.59 -27.39 -70.33
CA LEU A 390 22.71 -27.86 -69.24
C LEU A 390 23.10 -27.25 -67.89
N HIS A 391 22.17 -27.32 -66.94
CA HIS A 391 22.20 -26.96 -65.51
C HIS A 391 21.51 -25.64 -65.15
N LYS A 392 20.33 -25.82 -64.54
CA LYS A 392 19.85 -25.12 -63.34
C LYS A 392 19.41 -26.22 -62.35
N PRO A 393 19.66 -26.11 -61.04
CA PRO A 393 19.21 -27.09 -60.08
C PRO A 393 17.69 -27.08 -59.98
N GLN A 394 17.09 -28.27 -59.98
CA GLN A 394 15.65 -28.45 -59.82
C GLN A 394 15.24 -28.65 -58.36
N THR A 395 16.20 -28.81 -57.44
CA THR A 395 15.98 -29.16 -56.03
C THR A 395 16.73 -28.22 -55.10
N CYS A 396 16.17 -27.98 -53.91
CA CYS A 396 16.83 -27.22 -52.84
C CYS A 396 17.62 -28.20 -51.96
N TYR A 397 18.96 -28.06 -51.88
CA TYR A 397 19.82 -28.99 -51.13
C TYR A 397 21.02 -28.31 -50.45
N SER A 398 21.51 -28.91 -49.36
CA SER A 398 22.64 -28.38 -48.59
C SER A 398 23.93 -28.43 -49.42
N GLY A 399 24.68 -27.33 -49.45
CA GLY A 399 25.90 -27.21 -50.25
C GLY A 399 25.69 -26.57 -51.64
N MET A 400 24.52 -25.99 -51.90
CA MET A 400 24.33 -25.07 -53.03
C MET A 400 25.32 -23.91 -52.96
N ARG A 401 26.25 -23.87 -53.91
CA ARG A 401 27.33 -22.88 -54.01
C ARG A 401 27.48 -22.43 -55.45
N ASP A 402 27.92 -21.20 -55.63
CA ASP A 402 28.26 -20.67 -56.95
C ASP A 402 29.50 -21.41 -57.49
N THR A 403 29.45 -21.78 -58.76
CA THR A 403 30.56 -22.39 -59.50
C THR A 403 31.12 -21.39 -60.51
N MET A 404 32.19 -21.73 -61.23
CA MET A 404 32.71 -20.85 -62.30
C MET A 404 31.70 -20.62 -63.44
N ASN A 405 30.70 -21.48 -63.60
CA ASN A 405 29.73 -21.44 -64.71
C ASN A 405 28.29 -21.13 -64.26
N GLU A 406 28.00 -21.15 -62.97
CA GLU A 406 26.64 -21.08 -62.44
C GLU A 406 26.59 -20.27 -61.14
N THR A 407 25.66 -19.32 -61.05
CA THR A 407 25.51 -18.42 -59.90
C THR A 407 24.05 -18.34 -59.48
N TYR A 408 23.78 -18.64 -58.22
CA TYR A 408 22.42 -18.66 -57.68
C TYR A 408 22.03 -17.30 -57.09
N PRO A 409 20.79 -16.80 -57.32
CA PRO A 409 20.24 -15.70 -56.52
C PRO A 409 20.04 -16.15 -55.08
N ARG A 410 20.06 -15.23 -54.10
CA ARG A 410 19.89 -15.59 -52.67
C ARG A 410 18.65 -16.45 -52.43
N TYR A 411 17.55 -16.04 -53.04
CA TYR A 411 16.28 -16.74 -53.02
C TYR A 411 15.93 -17.19 -54.44
N ALA A 412 15.55 -18.45 -54.59
CA ALA A 412 15.16 -19.06 -55.86
C ALA A 412 13.85 -19.84 -55.67
N ILE A 413 12.86 -19.57 -56.52
CA ILE A 413 11.63 -20.36 -56.55
C ILE A 413 11.89 -21.65 -57.34
N MET A 414 11.54 -22.79 -56.75
CA MET A 414 11.70 -24.14 -57.32
C MET A 414 10.37 -24.88 -57.22
N LYS A 415 10.20 -25.94 -58.01
CA LYS A 415 9.09 -26.89 -57.82
C LYS A 415 9.63 -28.08 -57.04
N ASP A 416 8.99 -28.39 -55.92
CA ASP A 416 9.27 -29.64 -55.22
C ASP A 416 8.37 -30.74 -55.78
N ASP A 417 8.98 -31.73 -56.44
CA ASP A 417 8.26 -32.84 -57.07
C ASP A 417 7.59 -33.78 -56.04
N THR A 418 7.92 -33.69 -54.75
CA THR A 418 7.30 -34.49 -53.67
C THR A 418 6.14 -33.78 -52.98
N LEU A 419 6.15 -32.44 -52.95
CA LEU A 419 5.03 -31.62 -52.48
C LEU A 419 4.06 -31.21 -53.60
N HIS A 420 4.48 -31.35 -54.87
CA HIS A 420 3.80 -30.81 -56.06
C HIS A 420 3.51 -29.30 -55.97
N LYS A 421 4.31 -28.55 -55.20
CA LYS A 421 4.13 -27.13 -54.89
C LYS A 421 5.39 -26.31 -55.21
N GLU A 422 5.21 -25.02 -55.47
CA GLU A 422 6.32 -24.08 -55.58
C GLU A 422 6.85 -23.71 -54.19
N ILE A 423 8.17 -23.77 -54.02
CA ILE A 423 8.89 -23.51 -52.77
C ILE A 423 9.91 -22.38 -52.97
N LEU A 424 10.15 -21.60 -51.93
CA LEU A 424 11.24 -20.61 -51.91
C LEU A 424 12.48 -21.23 -51.26
N CYS A 425 13.56 -21.39 -52.02
CA CYS A 425 14.85 -21.90 -51.53
C CYS A 425 15.81 -20.74 -51.23
N ASP A 426 16.34 -20.66 -50.00
CA ASP A 426 17.52 -19.84 -49.70
C ASP A 426 18.79 -20.66 -50.03
N THR A 427 19.51 -20.20 -51.05
CA THR A 427 20.66 -20.91 -51.62
C THR A 427 21.99 -20.46 -51.02
N LYS A 428 22.01 -19.61 -49.98
CA LYS A 428 23.25 -18.96 -49.48
C LYS A 428 23.47 -19.15 -47.99
N THR A 429 22.42 -19.02 -47.18
CA THR A 429 22.54 -19.02 -45.71
C THR A 429 23.11 -20.36 -45.24
N LEU A 430 24.23 -20.31 -44.51
CA LEU A 430 24.98 -21.48 -44.04
C LEU A 430 25.26 -22.54 -45.14
N GLY A 431 25.50 -22.12 -46.38
CA GLY A 431 25.75 -23.01 -47.52
C GLY A 431 24.49 -23.45 -48.29
N GLY A 432 23.36 -22.80 -48.06
CA GLY A 432 22.11 -23.00 -48.80
C GLY A 432 21.37 -24.28 -48.44
N GLY A 433 20.32 -24.57 -49.23
CA GLY A 433 19.48 -25.75 -49.06
C GLY A 433 18.31 -25.58 -48.09
N TRP A 434 17.97 -24.33 -47.73
CA TRP A 434 16.88 -24.04 -46.82
C TRP A 434 15.57 -23.80 -47.58
N ILE A 435 14.57 -24.63 -47.32
CA ILE A 435 13.20 -24.45 -47.81
C ILE A 435 12.49 -23.50 -46.85
N VAL A 436 12.09 -22.32 -47.33
CA VAL A 436 11.33 -21.35 -46.52
C VAL A 436 9.89 -21.83 -46.37
N ILE A 437 9.43 -21.92 -45.13
CA ILE A 437 8.09 -22.41 -44.74
C ILE A 437 7.14 -21.29 -44.29
N GLN A 438 7.70 -20.16 -43.82
CA GLN A 438 6.98 -18.94 -43.49
C GLN A 438 7.84 -17.73 -43.80
N ARG A 439 7.23 -16.65 -44.31
CA ARG A 439 7.91 -15.37 -44.49
C ARG A 439 6.97 -14.20 -44.17
N ARG A 440 7.45 -13.23 -43.40
CA ARG A 440 6.82 -11.93 -43.12
C ARG A 440 7.79 -10.77 -43.34
N ALA A 441 7.39 -9.80 -44.14
CA ALA A 441 8.12 -8.56 -44.45
C ALA A 441 7.19 -7.33 -44.59
N SER A 442 5.89 -7.54 -44.77
CA SER A 442 4.88 -6.49 -44.99
C SER A 442 3.47 -6.93 -44.57
N ALA A 443 2.52 -6.00 -44.59
CA ALA A 443 1.12 -6.20 -44.22
C ALA A 443 0.21 -6.54 -45.42
N ASP A 444 0.77 -7.02 -46.54
CA ASP A 444 0.02 -7.28 -47.78
C ASP A 444 -0.68 -8.64 -47.80
N GLU A 445 -0.28 -9.59 -46.96
CA GLU A 445 -0.95 -10.88 -46.75
C GLU A 445 -1.52 -11.00 -45.33
N ASN A 446 -2.72 -11.55 -45.22
CA ASN A 446 -3.42 -11.78 -43.96
C ASN A 446 -3.08 -13.16 -43.39
N PHE A 447 -2.56 -13.19 -42.16
CA PHE A 447 -2.24 -14.40 -41.39
C PHE A 447 -3.30 -14.75 -40.33
N PHE A 448 -4.35 -13.94 -40.16
CA PHE A 448 -5.53 -14.34 -39.39
C PHE A 448 -6.48 -15.15 -40.29
N ARG A 449 -6.25 -16.46 -40.32
CA ARG A 449 -6.75 -17.42 -41.33
C ARG A 449 -7.29 -18.70 -40.67
N SER A 450 -8.12 -19.43 -41.40
CA SER A 450 -8.80 -20.66 -40.96
C SER A 450 -7.86 -21.87 -40.82
N TRP A 451 -8.35 -22.96 -40.20
CA TRP A 451 -7.66 -24.26 -40.22
C TRP A 451 -7.34 -24.73 -41.64
N GLU A 452 -8.32 -24.66 -42.54
CA GLU A 452 -8.18 -25.11 -43.93
C GLU A 452 -7.22 -24.22 -44.73
N ASP A 453 -7.19 -22.89 -44.50
CA ASP A 453 -6.16 -21.99 -45.05
C ASP A 453 -4.75 -22.43 -44.56
N TYR A 454 -4.58 -22.67 -43.26
CA TYR A 454 -3.29 -23.00 -42.66
C TYR A 454 -2.78 -24.39 -43.04
N LYS A 455 -3.69 -25.34 -43.25
CA LYS A 455 -3.44 -26.67 -43.79
C LYS A 455 -2.88 -26.60 -45.22
N ASN A 456 -3.60 -25.94 -46.12
CA ASN A 456 -3.24 -25.87 -47.55
C ASN A 456 -2.08 -24.89 -47.82
N GLY A 457 -1.93 -23.85 -46.99
CA GLY A 457 -0.98 -22.75 -47.15
C GLY A 457 -1.49 -21.64 -48.07
N PHE A 458 -1.05 -20.41 -47.80
CA PHE A 458 -1.54 -19.18 -48.41
C PHE A 458 -0.41 -18.17 -48.63
N GLY A 459 -0.67 -17.14 -49.45
CA GLY A 459 0.32 -16.12 -49.83
C GLY A 459 1.20 -16.51 -51.02
N ASP A 460 2.17 -15.65 -51.33
CA ASP A 460 3.10 -15.79 -52.45
C ASP A 460 4.51 -16.17 -51.94
N PRO A 461 5.12 -17.28 -52.40
CA PRO A 461 6.52 -17.63 -52.09
C PRO A 461 7.53 -16.50 -52.39
N SER A 462 7.20 -15.56 -53.29
CA SER A 462 7.99 -14.37 -53.62
C SER A 462 7.97 -13.28 -52.53
N GLY A 463 7.00 -13.32 -51.61
CA GLY A 463 6.64 -12.24 -50.69
C GLY A 463 6.35 -12.71 -49.28
N ASN A 464 5.08 -12.61 -48.85
CA ASN A 464 4.59 -13.04 -47.55
C ASN A 464 3.74 -14.30 -47.74
N PHE A 465 4.03 -15.38 -47.00
CA PHE A 465 3.34 -16.66 -47.16
C PHE A 465 3.46 -17.61 -45.96
N TRP A 466 2.58 -18.61 -45.93
CA TRP A 466 2.69 -19.84 -45.15
C TRP A 466 2.64 -21.04 -46.09
N LEU A 467 3.62 -21.95 -46.02
CA LEU A 467 3.75 -23.06 -46.98
C LEU A 467 2.60 -24.07 -46.90
N GLY A 468 1.94 -24.19 -45.75
CA GLY A 468 0.84 -25.13 -45.50
C GLY A 468 1.28 -26.27 -44.58
N ASN A 469 0.49 -26.56 -43.55
CA ASN A 469 0.85 -27.55 -42.53
C ASN A 469 1.05 -28.96 -43.11
N ASP A 470 0.23 -29.39 -44.08
CA ASP A 470 0.43 -30.69 -44.74
C ASP A 470 1.76 -30.76 -45.50
N ALA A 471 2.18 -29.66 -46.12
CA ALA A 471 3.47 -29.57 -46.82
C ALA A 471 4.66 -29.57 -45.84
N ILE A 472 4.56 -28.84 -44.73
CA ILE A 472 5.58 -28.78 -43.68
C ILE A 472 5.71 -30.14 -42.96
N HIS A 473 4.59 -30.84 -42.72
CA HIS A 473 4.57 -32.20 -42.21
C HIS A 473 5.29 -33.16 -43.18
N ASN A 474 4.90 -33.18 -44.46
CA ASN A 474 5.47 -34.08 -45.46
C ASN A 474 6.99 -33.90 -45.67
N LEU A 475 7.50 -32.66 -45.55
CA LEU A 475 8.95 -32.41 -45.49
C LEU A 475 9.57 -33.02 -44.23
N THR A 476 9.07 -32.62 -43.05
CA THR A 476 9.81 -32.77 -41.78
C THR A 476 9.60 -34.10 -41.06
N TYR A 477 8.53 -34.83 -41.39
CA TYR A 477 8.27 -36.17 -40.85
C TYR A 477 9.17 -37.24 -41.47
N LYS A 478 9.45 -37.14 -42.78
CA LYS A 478 10.12 -38.20 -43.56
C LYS A 478 11.63 -38.29 -43.29
N TYR A 479 12.27 -37.17 -42.99
CA TYR A 479 13.70 -37.09 -42.66
C TYR A 479 13.93 -36.03 -41.58
N PRO A 480 14.97 -36.15 -40.73
CA PRO A 480 15.34 -35.10 -39.80
C PRO A 480 15.64 -33.79 -40.54
N HIS A 481 15.01 -32.71 -40.08
CA HIS A 481 15.28 -31.35 -40.55
C HIS A 481 15.69 -30.47 -39.37
N GLU A 482 16.64 -29.58 -39.58
CA GLU A 482 16.90 -28.41 -38.72
C GLU A 482 15.97 -27.26 -39.12
N LEU A 483 15.65 -26.38 -38.16
CA LEU A 483 14.89 -25.14 -38.40
C LEU A 483 15.76 -23.93 -38.10
N ARG A 484 15.78 -22.97 -39.02
CA ARG A 484 16.29 -21.62 -38.83
C ARG A 484 15.15 -20.62 -38.90
N ILE A 485 15.14 -19.67 -37.97
CA ILE A 485 14.27 -18.51 -37.96
C ILE A 485 15.17 -17.27 -38.02
N ASP A 486 15.20 -16.60 -39.17
CA ASP A 486 15.84 -15.29 -39.32
C ASP A 486 14.82 -14.19 -39.00
N MET A 487 15.23 -13.18 -38.24
CA MET A 487 14.40 -12.05 -37.84
C MET A 487 15.18 -10.75 -37.89
N LYS A 488 14.49 -9.62 -38.08
CA LYS A 488 15.10 -8.29 -37.99
C LYS A 488 14.48 -7.50 -36.85
N VAL A 489 15.29 -7.10 -35.86
CA VAL A 489 14.83 -6.45 -34.61
C VAL A 489 15.66 -5.19 -34.38
N ASN A 490 15.01 -4.03 -34.24
CA ASN A 490 15.68 -2.73 -34.08
C ASN A 490 16.78 -2.48 -35.14
N ASP A 491 16.47 -2.81 -36.40
CA ASP A 491 17.36 -2.82 -37.56
C ASP A 491 18.57 -3.79 -37.54
N GLN A 492 18.69 -4.66 -36.52
CA GLN A 492 19.70 -5.71 -36.46
C GLN A 492 19.15 -7.06 -36.95
N ASP A 493 19.92 -7.76 -37.79
CA ASP A 493 19.62 -9.13 -38.22
C ASP A 493 20.01 -10.11 -37.11
N VAL A 494 19.06 -10.91 -36.65
CA VAL A 494 19.18 -11.83 -35.51
C VAL A 494 18.50 -13.16 -35.83
N PHE A 495 18.89 -14.25 -35.17
CA PHE A 495 18.34 -15.58 -35.51
C PHE A 495 18.13 -16.51 -34.32
N ALA A 496 17.25 -17.48 -34.53
CA ALA A 496 16.95 -18.61 -33.67
C ALA A 496 17.04 -19.90 -34.49
N GLU A 497 17.79 -20.90 -34.03
CA GLU A 497 17.99 -22.19 -34.70
C GLU A 497 17.69 -23.36 -33.75
N TYR A 498 17.19 -24.45 -34.32
CA TYR A 498 16.80 -25.67 -33.62
C TYR A 498 17.38 -26.90 -34.31
N THR A 499 18.15 -27.71 -33.57
CA THR A 499 18.88 -28.87 -34.13
C THR A 499 17.98 -29.95 -34.72
N THR A 500 16.71 -29.98 -34.35
CA THR A 500 15.66 -30.69 -35.08
C THR A 500 14.36 -29.89 -35.04
N PHE A 501 13.53 -30.03 -36.08
CA PHE A 501 12.17 -29.55 -36.16
C PHE A 501 11.34 -30.53 -36.96
N ARG A 502 10.20 -30.94 -36.42
CA ARG A 502 9.10 -31.52 -37.20
C ARG A 502 7.76 -31.07 -36.65
N ILE A 503 6.73 -31.26 -37.47
CA ILE A 503 5.34 -31.26 -37.01
C ILE A 503 4.72 -32.63 -37.27
N GLU A 504 3.87 -33.09 -36.36
CA GLU A 504 3.10 -34.31 -36.55
C GLU A 504 1.98 -34.10 -37.58
N ALA A 505 1.20 -35.15 -37.88
CA ALA A 505 0.11 -35.08 -38.85
C ALA A 505 -1.09 -34.27 -38.33
N GLU A 506 -2.06 -33.97 -39.20
CA GLU A 506 -3.35 -33.37 -38.82
C GLU A 506 -4.06 -34.14 -37.70
N SER A 507 -3.92 -35.47 -37.65
CA SER A 507 -4.50 -36.34 -36.61
C SER A 507 -3.84 -36.22 -35.22
N ASP A 508 -2.75 -35.46 -35.09
CA ASP A 508 -2.19 -34.97 -33.83
C ASP A 508 -2.06 -33.44 -33.90
N ASN A 509 -3.03 -32.79 -34.55
CA ASN A 509 -3.22 -31.34 -34.64
C ASN A 509 -1.95 -30.56 -35.03
N TYR A 510 -1.14 -31.12 -35.95
CA TYR A 510 0.14 -30.56 -36.40
C TYR A 510 1.12 -30.23 -35.26
N ARG A 511 1.12 -31.04 -34.19
CA ARG A 511 1.90 -30.83 -32.97
C ARG A 511 3.40 -30.60 -33.24
N LEU A 512 3.94 -29.57 -32.61
CA LEU A 512 5.34 -29.18 -32.73
C LEU A 512 6.28 -30.15 -32.01
N ARG A 513 7.44 -30.41 -32.62
CA ARG A 513 8.58 -31.13 -32.03
C ARG A 513 9.88 -30.35 -32.32
N LEU A 514 10.62 -30.01 -31.27
CA LEU A 514 11.89 -29.28 -31.37
C LEU A 514 13.09 -30.05 -30.79
N GLY A 515 14.27 -29.74 -31.32
CA GLY A 515 15.56 -30.09 -30.75
C GLY A 515 16.15 -28.99 -29.88
N SER A 516 17.45 -29.08 -29.63
CA SER A 516 18.21 -28.09 -28.87
C SER A 516 18.18 -26.72 -29.56
N TYR A 517 17.86 -25.68 -28.78
CA TYR A 517 17.90 -24.30 -29.22
C TYR A 517 19.33 -23.72 -29.21
N TYR A 518 19.67 -22.92 -30.22
CA TYR A 518 20.77 -21.95 -30.18
C TYR A 518 20.45 -20.74 -31.06
N GLY A 519 21.03 -19.57 -30.79
CA GLY A 519 20.74 -18.36 -31.58
C GLY A 519 21.34 -17.09 -31.00
N THR A 520 21.15 -15.97 -31.69
CA THR A 520 21.50 -14.62 -31.20
C THR A 520 20.31 -13.90 -30.55
N VAL A 521 19.10 -14.45 -30.65
CA VAL A 521 17.90 -13.91 -30.02
C VAL A 521 17.77 -14.44 -28.59
N GLY A 522 18.13 -13.61 -27.61
CA GLY A 522 18.02 -13.98 -26.18
C GLY A 522 19.10 -14.96 -25.74
N GLU A 523 20.27 -14.43 -25.40
CA GLU A 523 21.48 -15.18 -24.98
C GLU A 523 21.34 -15.89 -23.61
N SER A 524 20.11 -16.07 -23.10
CA SER A 524 19.81 -16.66 -21.79
C SER A 524 18.57 -17.57 -21.84
N THR A 525 18.81 -18.87 -22.03
CA THR A 525 17.94 -19.97 -21.58
C THR A 525 16.43 -19.86 -21.86
N GLY A 526 16.04 -19.92 -23.13
CA GLY A 526 14.94 -20.80 -23.52
C GLY A 526 13.50 -20.28 -23.46
N TYR A 527 13.24 -19.04 -23.89
CA TYR A 527 11.88 -18.56 -24.22
C TYR A 527 11.81 -18.04 -25.67
N GLY A 528 10.63 -18.13 -26.28
CA GLY A 528 10.42 -18.10 -27.74
C GLY A 528 9.69 -19.36 -28.22
N LEU A 529 9.93 -19.84 -29.44
CA LEU A 529 9.25 -21.05 -29.96
C LEU A 529 9.52 -22.30 -29.08
N SER A 530 10.61 -22.33 -28.32
CA SER A 530 10.95 -23.40 -27.37
C SER A 530 9.85 -23.65 -26.32
N TYR A 531 9.09 -22.61 -25.94
CA TYR A 531 7.94 -22.73 -25.04
C TYR A 531 6.80 -23.57 -25.63
N SER A 532 6.66 -23.51 -26.95
CA SER A 532 5.63 -24.18 -27.74
C SER A 532 5.95 -25.65 -28.06
N ASP A 533 7.11 -26.19 -27.65
CA ASP A 533 7.43 -27.60 -27.89
C ASP A 533 6.36 -28.54 -27.30
N ASN A 534 6.12 -29.65 -28.02
CA ASN A 534 5.01 -30.59 -27.80
C ASN A 534 3.59 -29.98 -27.89
N SER A 535 3.42 -28.71 -28.22
CA SER A 535 2.10 -28.05 -28.27
C SER A 535 1.43 -28.27 -29.64
N PRO A 536 0.10 -28.47 -29.69
CA PRO A 536 -0.66 -28.57 -30.93
C PRO A 536 -0.81 -27.21 -31.61
N PHE A 537 -1.13 -27.20 -32.90
CA PHE A 537 -1.46 -25.99 -33.64
C PHE A 537 -2.92 -25.60 -33.41
N SER A 538 -3.21 -24.30 -33.32
CA SER A 538 -4.58 -23.77 -33.19
C SER A 538 -4.81 -22.56 -34.09
N THR A 539 -6.06 -22.40 -34.52
CA THR A 539 -6.58 -21.33 -35.37
C THR A 539 -7.78 -20.66 -34.69
N PHE A 540 -8.33 -19.58 -35.25
CA PHE A 540 -9.48 -18.92 -34.62
C PHE A 540 -10.77 -19.77 -34.67
N ASP A 541 -10.82 -20.75 -35.57
CA ASP A 541 -11.93 -21.66 -35.81
C ASP A 541 -11.71 -23.08 -35.25
N GLU A 542 -10.48 -23.55 -35.12
CA GLU A 542 -10.13 -24.80 -34.42
C GLU A 542 -9.21 -24.53 -33.21
N ASP A 543 -9.78 -24.67 -32.01
CA ASP A 543 -9.13 -24.45 -30.71
C ASP A 543 -8.58 -25.77 -30.14
N ASN A 544 -7.25 -25.92 -30.15
CA ASN A 544 -6.55 -27.11 -29.67
C ASN A 544 -5.61 -26.82 -28.49
N ASP A 545 -5.53 -25.58 -28.00
CA ASP A 545 -4.45 -25.14 -27.12
C ASP A 545 -4.63 -25.54 -25.63
N GLU A 546 -3.60 -25.31 -24.81
CA GLU A 546 -3.60 -25.70 -23.38
C GLU A 546 -4.24 -24.61 -22.47
N SER A 547 -4.95 -23.64 -23.05
CA SER A 547 -5.59 -22.53 -22.33
C SER A 547 -7.03 -22.83 -21.90
N SER A 548 -7.70 -21.82 -21.36
CA SER A 548 -9.15 -21.79 -21.10
C SER A 548 -9.89 -20.81 -22.04
N LEU A 549 -9.20 -20.38 -23.10
CA LEU A 549 -9.64 -19.35 -24.05
C LEU A 549 -8.78 -19.43 -25.31
N ASN A 550 -9.40 -19.54 -26.49
CA ASN A 550 -8.73 -19.67 -27.78
C ASN A 550 -7.65 -18.57 -27.95
N CYS A 551 -6.38 -18.99 -27.93
CA CYS A 551 -5.27 -18.05 -28.01
C CYS A 551 -5.08 -17.49 -29.43
N ALA A 552 -5.45 -18.23 -30.47
CA ALA A 552 -5.34 -17.80 -31.87
C ALA A 552 -6.31 -16.65 -32.20
N GLU A 553 -7.57 -16.73 -31.74
CA GLU A 553 -8.56 -15.64 -31.82
C GLU A 553 -8.07 -14.43 -31.01
N LYS A 554 -7.68 -14.66 -29.74
CA LYS A 554 -7.27 -13.59 -28.83
C LYS A 554 -6.03 -12.83 -29.33
N TYR A 555 -5.06 -13.54 -29.91
CA TYR A 555 -3.75 -13.03 -30.32
C TYR A 555 -3.54 -12.90 -31.84
N HIS A 556 -4.60 -13.05 -32.64
CA HIS A 556 -4.68 -12.70 -34.07
C HIS A 556 -3.61 -13.35 -34.96
N GLY A 557 -3.47 -14.67 -34.86
CA GLY A 557 -2.66 -15.49 -35.77
C GLY A 557 -2.78 -16.96 -35.39
N ALA A 558 -2.48 -17.89 -36.29
CA ALA A 558 -2.45 -19.32 -35.95
C ALA A 558 -1.03 -19.76 -35.56
N TRP A 559 -0.92 -20.55 -34.50
CA TRP A 559 0.37 -20.94 -33.93
C TRP A 559 0.27 -22.21 -33.08
N TRP A 560 1.43 -22.71 -32.67
CA TRP A 560 1.53 -23.75 -31.63
C TRP A 560 1.33 -23.12 -30.26
N TYR A 561 0.08 -22.90 -29.89
CA TYR A 561 -0.28 -22.28 -28.62
C TYR A 561 -0.29 -23.31 -27.48
N LYS A 562 0.14 -22.86 -26.30
CA LYS A 562 0.13 -23.61 -25.04
C LYS A 562 -0.83 -22.93 -24.07
N SER A 563 -0.36 -22.41 -22.93
CA SER A 563 -1.07 -21.33 -22.21
C SER A 563 -0.87 -20.00 -22.96
N CYS A 564 -1.34 -19.97 -24.21
CA CYS A 564 -0.98 -19.01 -25.25
C CYS A 564 0.51 -19.05 -25.65
N HIS A 565 1.24 -17.92 -25.69
CA HIS A 565 2.53 -17.86 -26.40
C HIS A 565 3.61 -16.98 -25.77
N ASP A 566 4.86 -17.42 -25.96
CA ASP A 566 6.08 -16.60 -25.85
C ASP A 566 6.62 -16.17 -27.24
N SER A 567 6.00 -16.59 -28.33
CA SER A 567 6.25 -16.07 -29.67
C SER A 567 5.04 -16.27 -30.56
N ASN A 568 4.77 -15.32 -31.45
CA ASN A 568 3.73 -15.46 -32.48
C ASN A 568 4.23 -14.78 -33.75
N LEU A 569 4.94 -15.52 -34.61
CA LEU A 569 5.45 -14.95 -35.86
C LEU A 569 4.33 -14.79 -36.92
N ASN A 570 3.14 -15.32 -36.63
CA ASN A 570 1.94 -15.26 -37.46
C ASN A 570 0.96 -14.15 -37.05
N GLY A 571 1.29 -13.36 -36.00
CA GLY A 571 0.45 -12.26 -35.51
C GLY A 571 0.27 -11.08 -36.49
N LEU A 572 -0.42 -10.04 -36.02
CA LEU A 572 -0.69 -8.83 -36.80
C LEU A 572 0.60 -8.08 -37.16
N TRP A 573 0.75 -7.71 -38.43
CA TRP A 573 1.94 -7.00 -38.89
C TRP A 573 2.01 -5.57 -38.36
N GLY A 574 3.20 -5.14 -37.92
CA GLY A 574 3.46 -3.77 -37.44
C GLY A 574 2.88 -3.41 -36.06
N VAL A 575 2.10 -4.30 -35.44
CA VAL A 575 1.58 -4.12 -34.07
C VAL A 575 2.69 -4.47 -33.06
N ARG A 576 2.91 -3.60 -32.07
CA ARG A 576 3.94 -3.76 -31.02
C ARG A 576 3.34 -4.09 -29.65
N GLU A 577 2.40 -5.04 -29.65
CA GLU A 577 1.63 -5.54 -28.51
C GLU A 577 1.44 -7.06 -28.68
N GLN A 578 0.92 -7.77 -27.67
CA GLN A 578 0.80 -9.25 -27.69
C GLN A 578 0.03 -9.87 -28.87
N ARG A 579 -0.74 -9.08 -29.63
CA ARG A 579 -1.44 -9.47 -30.88
C ARG A 579 -0.60 -9.35 -32.14
N GLY A 580 0.58 -8.74 -32.05
CA GLY A 580 1.48 -8.49 -33.17
C GLY A 580 2.42 -9.65 -33.45
N VAL A 581 3.26 -9.48 -34.47
CA VAL A 581 4.41 -10.36 -34.71
C VAL A 581 5.42 -10.18 -33.57
N SER A 582 5.58 -11.20 -32.73
CA SER A 582 6.40 -11.12 -31.50
C SER A 582 7.27 -12.35 -31.26
N TRP A 583 8.34 -12.15 -30.49
CA TRP A 583 9.19 -13.19 -29.91
C TRP A 583 9.69 -12.73 -28.54
N SER A 584 9.58 -13.56 -27.50
CA SER A 584 9.90 -13.17 -26.13
C SER A 584 11.16 -13.91 -25.63
N PRO A 585 12.36 -13.28 -25.68
CA PRO A 585 13.59 -13.83 -25.12
C PRO A 585 13.64 -13.82 -23.57
N GLY A 586 12.51 -14.04 -22.91
CA GLY A 586 12.35 -14.16 -21.44
C GLY A 586 12.38 -12.84 -20.66
N SER A 587 13.15 -11.83 -21.10
CA SER A 587 13.24 -10.51 -20.45
C SER A 587 12.20 -9.50 -20.92
N GLY A 588 11.35 -9.87 -21.90
CA GLY A 588 10.29 -9.05 -22.47
C GLY A 588 10.22 -9.20 -24.00
N ASP A 589 9.07 -8.84 -24.59
CA ASP A 589 8.77 -9.10 -25.99
C ASP A 589 9.58 -8.20 -26.95
N VAL A 590 10.22 -8.82 -27.95
CA VAL A 590 10.70 -8.12 -29.15
C VAL A 590 9.69 -8.26 -30.29
N TYR A 591 9.65 -7.24 -31.15
CA TYR A 591 8.70 -7.12 -32.25
C TYR A 591 9.46 -6.99 -33.58
N PRO A 592 9.68 -8.09 -34.31
CA PRO A 592 10.44 -8.06 -35.56
C PRO A 592 9.78 -7.24 -36.68
N THR A 593 10.61 -6.61 -37.51
CA THR A 593 10.22 -5.96 -38.77
C THR A 593 10.51 -6.83 -40.01
N PHE A 594 10.99 -8.06 -39.79
CA PHE A 594 11.11 -9.15 -40.75
C PHE A 594 11.11 -10.47 -39.97
N THR A 595 10.47 -11.52 -40.49
CA THR A 595 10.60 -12.90 -40.00
C THR A 595 10.64 -13.87 -41.17
N GLU A 596 11.47 -14.91 -41.07
CA GLU A 596 11.53 -16.00 -42.04
C GLU A 596 11.84 -17.31 -41.31
N MET A 597 10.90 -18.26 -41.35
CA MET A 597 11.12 -19.63 -40.87
C MET A 597 11.49 -20.52 -42.06
N LYS A 598 12.58 -21.27 -41.96
CA LYS A 598 13.05 -22.15 -43.03
C LYS A 598 13.70 -23.41 -42.49
N VAL A 599 13.48 -24.52 -43.18
CA VAL A 599 13.92 -25.86 -42.79
C VAL A 599 14.95 -26.41 -43.76
N ARG A 600 15.89 -27.20 -43.26
CA ARG A 600 16.88 -27.89 -44.09
C ARG A 600 17.06 -29.32 -43.59
N ARG A 601 17.16 -30.26 -44.53
CA ARG A 601 17.42 -31.67 -44.21
C ARG A 601 18.85 -31.83 -43.68
N ILE A 602 18.97 -32.65 -42.63
CA ILE A 602 20.24 -33.09 -42.00
C ILE A 602 20.78 -34.34 -42.72
#